data_AF-A0ABD0S0Y2-F1
#
_entry.id   AF-A0ABD0S0Y2-F1
#
_cell.length_a   1.000
_cell.length_b   1.000
_cell.length_c   1.000
_cell.angle_alpha   90.00
_cell.angle_beta   90.00
_cell.angle_gamma   90.00
#
_symmetry.space_group_name_H-M   'P 1'
#
loop_
_entity.id
_entity.type
_entity.pdbx_description
1 polymer ?
#
loop_
_entity_poly.entity_id
_entity_poly.type
_entity_poly.pdbx_seq_one_letter_code
_entity_poly.pdbx_strand_id
1 'polypeptide(L)' 'PARGWFQRSRVLQIQASVKMLLDWAKGAGHSHLAQKFFAKFCSAVSILATPPQQLSQ' A
#
# COMPACT_ATOMS: atom_id res chain seq x y z
N PRO A 1 -24.62 9.28 3.55
CA PRO A 1 -23.35 9.99 3.26
C PRO A 1 -22.20 9.00 3.03
N ALA A 2 -21.81 8.86 1.76
CA ALA A 2 -20.93 7.83 1.24
C ALA A 2 -19.50 7.92 1.83
N ARG A 3 -19.21 7.08 2.82
CA ARG A 3 -17.83 6.75 3.25
C ARG A 3 -17.29 5.53 2.48
N GLY A 4 -17.81 5.32 1.26
CA GLY A 4 -17.62 4.09 0.45
C GLY A 4 -16.20 3.86 -0.07
N TRP A 5 -15.33 4.89 -0.02
CA TRP A 5 -13.93 4.78 -0.45
C TRP A 5 -12.99 4.33 0.67
N PHE A 6 -13.36 4.54 1.94
CA PHE A 6 -12.61 4.12 3.14
C PHE A 6 -12.99 2.70 3.61
N GLN A 7 -13.35 1.82 2.67
CA GLN A 7 -13.49 0.41 2.97
C GLN A 7 -12.09 -0.15 3.20
N ARG A 8 -11.78 -0.65 4.42
CA ARG A 8 -10.51 -1.34 4.73
C ARG A 8 -10.13 -2.36 3.66
N SER A 9 -11.12 -3.02 3.08
CA SER A 9 -10.97 -3.97 1.96
C SER A 9 -10.28 -3.36 0.74
N ARG A 10 -10.55 -2.10 0.40
CA ARG A 10 -9.93 -1.40 -0.74
C ARG A 10 -8.46 -1.09 -0.47
N VAL A 11 -8.13 -0.73 0.77
CA VAL A 11 -6.75 -0.49 1.18
C VAL A 11 -5.95 -1.79 1.20
N LEU A 12 -6.54 -2.87 1.73
CA LEU A 12 -5.95 -4.21 1.69
C LEU A 12 -5.74 -4.69 0.26
N GLN A 13 -6.68 -4.43 -0.65
CA GLN A 13 -6.51 -4.72 -2.08
C GLN A 13 -5.34 -3.94 -2.67
N ILE A 14 -5.23 -2.62 -2.42
CA ILE A 14 -4.11 -1.82 -2.91
C ILE A 14 -2.78 -2.35 -2.35
N GLN A 15 -2.73 -2.68 -1.06
CA GLN A 15 -1.56 -3.25 -0.41
C GLN A 15 -1.14 -4.59 -1.04
N ALA A 16 -2.11 -5.46 -1.32
CA ALA A 16 -1.86 -6.75 -1.98
C ALA A 16 -1.36 -6.54 -3.42
N SER A 17 -1.98 -5.64 -4.19
CA SER A 17 -1.56 -5.31 -5.57
C SER A 17 -0.14 -4.77 -5.61
N VAL A 18 0.23 -3.87 -4.68
CA VAL A 18 1.59 -3.34 -4.56
C VAL A 18 2.59 -4.43 -4.20
N LYS A 19 2.23 -5.31 -3.27
CA LYS A 19 3.09 -6.43 -2.85
C LYS A 19 3.34 -7.39 -4.01
N MET A 20 2.32 -7.69 -4.80
CA MET A 20 2.43 -8.53 -6.00
C MET A 20 3.32 -7.89 -7.07
N LEU A 21 3.19 -6.57 -7.28
CA LEU A 21 4.03 -5.82 -8.22
C LEU A 21 5.51 -5.81 -7.79
N LEU A 22 5.77 -5.62 -6.49
CA LEU A 22 7.13 -5.65 -5.94
C LEU A 22 7.76 -7.05 -6.00
N ASP A 23 6.97 -8.10 -5.78
CA ASP A 23 7.41 -9.48 -5.89
C ASP A 23 7.74 -9.85 -7.36
N TRP A 24 6.89 -9.44 -8.30
CA TRP A 24 7.17 -9.56 -9.73
C TRP A 24 8.45 -8.81 -10.12
N ALA A 25 8.60 -7.56 -9.68
CA ALA A 25 9.80 -6.76 -9.95
C ALA A 25 11.05 -7.40 -9.34
N LYS A 26 10.90 -8.11 -8.22
CA LYS A 26 11.97 -8.88 -7.60
C LYS A 26 12.40 -10.07 -8.44
N GLY A 27 11.44 -10.86 -8.93
CA GLY A 27 11.70 -11.96 -9.87
C GLY A 27 12.32 -11.47 -11.18
N ALA A 28 11.96 -10.28 -11.63
CA ALA A 28 12.51 -9.64 -12.82
C ALA A 28 13.86 -8.92 -12.62
N GLY A 29 14.47 -8.98 -11.43
CA GLY A 29 15.77 -8.35 -11.13
C GLY A 29 15.73 -6.82 -10.91
N HIS A 30 14.55 -6.21 -10.92
CA HIS A 30 14.34 -4.76 -10.76
C HIS A 30 13.98 -4.34 -9.32
N SER A 31 14.23 -5.20 -8.34
CA SER A 31 13.88 -5.00 -6.92
C SER A 31 14.25 -3.61 -6.38
N HIS A 32 15.48 -3.16 -6.63
CA HIS A 32 16.00 -1.93 -6.06
C HIS A 32 15.30 -0.70 -6.62
N LEU A 33 15.07 -0.67 -7.94
CA LEU A 33 14.37 0.43 -8.60
C LEU A 33 12.89 0.47 -8.18
N ALA A 34 12.24 -0.69 -8.15
CA ALA A 34 10.84 -0.80 -7.72
C ALA A 34 10.66 -0.36 -6.26
N GLN A 35 11.54 -0.79 -5.35
CA GLN A 35 11.52 -0.34 -3.96
C GLN A 35 11.68 1.18 -3.84
N LYS A 36 12.65 1.78 -4.56
CA LYS A 36 12.86 3.23 -4.55
C LYS A 36 11.65 4.02 -5.05
N PHE A 37 11.03 3.54 -6.14
CA PHE A 37 9.90 4.22 -6.78
C PHE A 37 8.62 4.09 -5.94
N PHE A 38 8.35 2.89 -5.41
CA PHE A 38 7.14 2.61 -4.65
C PHE A 38 7.25 2.89 -3.15
N ALA A 39 8.43 3.25 -2.61
CA ALA A 39 8.62 3.50 -1.18
C ALA A 39 7.59 4.50 -0.61
N LYS A 40 7.39 5.63 -1.29
CA LYS A 40 6.41 6.66 -0.87
C LYS A 40 4.96 6.14 -0.96
N PHE A 41 4.68 5.32 -1.97
CA PHE A 41 3.36 4.72 -2.16
C PHE A 41 3.05 3.67 -1.10
N CYS A 42 4.00 2.78 -0.79
CA CYS A 42 3.90 1.83 0.32
C CYS A 42 3.65 2.53 1.66
N SER A 43 4.31 3.67 1.90
CA SER A 43 4.08 4.48 3.10
C SER A 43 2.67 5.05 3.14
N ALA A 44 2.20 5.65 2.04
CA ALA A 44 0.82 6.14 1.94
C ALA A 44 -0.22 5.03 2.14
N VAL A 45 -0.01 3.85 1.53
CA VAL A 45 -0.88 2.68 1.70
C VAL A 45 -0.86 2.17 3.13
N SER A 46 0.30 2.17 3.79
CA SER A 46 0.42 1.80 5.21
C SER A 46 -0.35 2.78 6.11
N ILE A 47 -0.25 4.08 5.86
CA ILE A 47 -1.01 5.12 6.60
C ILE A 47 -2.50 4.96 6.35
N LEU A 48 -2.91 4.70 5.11
CA LEU A 48 -4.31 4.43 4.76
C LEU A 48 -4.83 3.13 5.38
N ALA A 49 -3.95 2.16 5.63
CA ALA A 49 -4.29 0.89 6.28
C ALA A 49 -4.42 1.05 7.79
N THR A 50 -3.69 2.01 8.37
CA THR A 50 -3.77 2.36 9.79
C THR A 50 -5.13 2.99 10.10
N PRO A 51 -5.90 2.42 11.04
CA PRO A 51 -7.17 3.02 11.43
C PRO A 51 -6.96 4.38 12.09
N PRO A 52 -7.83 5.38 11.82
CA PRO A 52 -7.70 6.72 12.39
C PRO A 52 -7.78 6.75 13.92
N GLN A 53 -8.34 5.73 14.57
CA GLN A 53 -8.33 5.56 16.03
C GLN A 53 -6.92 5.36 16.62
N GLN A 54 -5.93 4.94 15.82
CA GLN A 54 -4.52 4.82 16.23
C GLN A 54 -3.68 6.07 15.91
N LEU A 55 -4.23 7.03 15.17
CA LEU A 55 -3.56 8.27 14.78
C LEU A 55 -3.83 9.43 15.77
N SER A 56 -4.67 9.21 16.78
CA SER A 56 -5.08 10.22 17.76
C SER A 56 -4.64 9.89 19.21
N GLN A 57 -3.62 9.05 19.40
CA GLN A 57 -3.01 8.82 20.70
C GLN A 57 -1.92 9.84 20.98
#